data_AF-A0A7H8S3J2-F1
#
_entry.id   AF-A0A7H8S3J2-F1
#
_cell.length_a   1.000
_cell.length_b   1.000
_cell.length_c   1.000
_cell.angle_alpha   90.00
_cell.angle_beta   90.00
_cell.angle_gamma   90.00
#
_symmetry.space_group_name_H-M   'P 1'
#
loop_
_entity.id
_entity.type
_entity.pdbx_description
1 polymer ?
#
loop_
_entity_poly.entity_id
_entity_poly.type
_entity_poly.pdbx_seq_one_letter_code
_entity_poly.pdbx_strand_id
1 'polypeptide(L)'
;MTVKSVSEIALDTFEMTLENAFAAKTAVPGQFLHLLVDGHTLRRPISIADIDRNNGMVTILFKQIGDGTKRLASFQPGMKVKCHRSGGEWIRI
;
A
#
# COMPACT_ATOMS: atom_id res chain seq x y z
N MET A 1 -1.17 -2.49 8.41
CA MET A 1 0.16 -1.95 8.02
C MET A 1 0.23 -0.53 8.54
N THR A 2 1.41 -0.04 8.92
CA THR A 2 1.57 1.32 9.45
C THR A 2 2.21 2.19 8.39
N VAL A 3 1.67 3.38 8.13
CA VAL A 3 2.25 4.33 7.17
C VAL A 3 3.52 4.94 7.77
N LYS A 4 4.61 4.97 7.00
CA LYS A 4 5.87 5.62 7.39
C LYS A 4 6.09 6.93 6.65
N SER A 5 5.71 7.00 5.39
CA SER A 5 5.80 8.19 4.56
C SER A 5 4.76 8.13 3.44
N VAL A 6 4.34 9.31 2.99
CA VAL A 6 3.54 9.52 1.79
C VAL A 6 4.08 10.79 1.12
N SER A 7 4.49 10.69 -0.14
CA SER A 7 5.08 11.79 -0.90
C SER A 7 4.51 11.82 -2.31
N GLU A 8 4.18 13.00 -2.82
CA GLU A 8 3.86 13.18 -4.25
C GLU A 8 5.16 13.23 -5.05
N ILE A 9 5.31 12.33 -6.01
CA ILE A 9 6.54 12.19 -6.82
C ILE A 9 6.35 12.67 -8.27
N ALA A 10 5.10 12.79 -8.71
CA ALA A 10 4.70 13.35 -10.00
C ALA A 10 3.21 13.75 -9.92
N LEU A 11 2.69 14.39 -10.96
CA LEU A 11 1.28 14.83 -11.00
C LEU A 11 0.31 13.71 -10.61
N ASP A 12 -0.37 13.91 -9.48
CA ASP A 12 -1.32 12.98 -8.86
C ASP A 12 -0.73 11.60 -8.54
N THR A 13 0.59 11.44 -8.52
CA THR A 13 1.27 10.16 -8.35
C THR A 13 2.02 10.17 -7.03
N PHE A 14 1.68 9.22 -6.17
CA PHE A 14 2.15 9.16 -4.80
C PHE A 14 2.97 7.90 -4.55
N GLU A 15 4.06 8.08 -3.83
CA GLU A 15 4.83 7.03 -3.20
C GLU A 15 4.44 6.94 -1.73
N MET A 16 4.13 5.73 -1.27
CA MET A 16 3.82 5.46 0.13
C MET A 16 4.65 4.28 0.63
N THR A 17 5.32 4.48 1.75
CA THR A 17 6.05 3.41 2.45
C THR A 17 5.22 2.90 3.62
N LEU A 18 5.03 1.59 3.68
CA LEU A 18 4.25 0.87 4.66
C LEU A 18 5.14 -0.08 5.46
N GLU A 19 5.07 0.01 6.78
CA GLU A 19 5.72 -0.93 7.68
C GLU A 19 4.80 -2.12 7.96
N ASN A 20 5.29 -3.30 7.59
CA ASN A 20 4.72 -4.60 7.94
C ASN A 20 5.78 -5.70 7.74
N ALA A 21 6.37 -6.15 8.85
CA ALA A 21 7.40 -7.19 8.84
C ALA A 21 6.95 -8.49 8.17
N PHE A 22 5.67 -8.85 8.25
CA PHE A 22 5.16 -10.04 7.57
C PHE A 22 5.15 -9.83 6.05
N ALA A 23 4.52 -8.75 5.57
CA ALA A 23 4.43 -8.46 4.15
C ALA A 23 5.80 -8.28 3.50
N ALA A 24 6.73 -7.59 4.17
CA ALA A 24 8.09 -7.42 3.67
C ALA A 24 8.87 -8.75 3.55
N LYS A 25 8.61 -9.72 4.45
CA LYS A 25 9.24 -11.04 4.38
C LYS A 25 8.65 -11.93 3.29
N THR A 26 7.36 -11.82 3.03
CA THR A 26 6.64 -12.74 2.12
C THR A 26 6.43 -12.22 0.72
N ALA A 27 6.48 -10.89 0.52
CA ALA A 27 6.24 -10.30 -0.78
C ALA A 27 7.37 -10.65 -1.78
N VAL A 28 6.96 -10.96 -3.00
CA VAL A 28 7.83 -11.23 -4.15
C VAL A 28 7.56 -10.23 -5.28
N PRO A 29 8.54 -9.95 -6.15
CA PRO A 29 8.33 -9.07 -7.29
C PRO A 29 7.14 -9.49 -8.17
N GLY A 30 6.39 -8.53 -8.69
CA GLY A 30 5.20 -8.78 -9.52
C GLY A 30 3.89 -8.93 -8.73
N GLN A 31 3.93 -8.75 -7.41
CA GLN A 31 2.77 -8.85 -6.54
C GLN A 31 2.09 -7.50 -6.24
N PHE A 32 0.85 -7.58 -5.76
CA PHE A 32 -0.01 -6.42 -5.51
C PHE A 32 -0.68 -6.47 -4.14
N LEU A 33 -0.97 -5.30 -3.57
CA LEU A 33 -1.71 -5.12 -2.32
C LEU A 33 -3.17 -4.73 -2.59
N HIS A 34 -4.10 -5.42 -1.93
CA HIS A 34 -5.49 -5.01 -1.85
C HIS A 34 -5.70 -4.15 -0.61
N LEU A 35 -5.66 -2.84 -0.79
CA LEU A 35 -5.88 -1.88 0.30
C LEU A 35 -7.37 -1.60 0.48
N LEU A 36 -7.80 -1.64 1.74
CA LEU A 36 -9.12 -1.18 2.16
C LEU A 36 -8.95 0.19 2.82
N VAL A 37 -9.55 1.20 2.20
CA VAL A 37 -9.66 2.54 2.76
C VAL A 37 -11.08 2.67 3.30
N ASP A 38 -11.28 3.30 4.47
CA ASP A 38 -12.59 3.31 5.13
C ASP A 38 -13.71 3.76 4.17
N GLY A 39 -14.68 2.87 3.93
CA GLY A 39 -15.80 3.09 3.00
C GLY A 39 -15.50 2.86 1.51
N HIS A 40 -14.24 2.63 1.14
CA HIS A 40 -13.81 2.48 -0.26
C HIS A 40 -12.87 1.29 -0.45
N THR A 41 -13.32 0.29 -1.20
CA THR A 41 -12.42 -0.70 -1.81
C THR A 41 -11.81 -0.10 -3.07
N LEU A 42 -10.49 -0.09 -3.19
CA LEU A 42 -9.84 0.27 -4.44
C LEU A 42 -10.19 -0.77 -5.51
N ARG A 43 -10.66 -0.33 -6.67
CA ARG A 43 -11.08 -1.23 -7.77
C ARG A 43 -9.91 -2.01 -8.39
N ARG A 44 -8.67 -1.51 -8.22
CA ARG A 44 -7.46 -2.15 -8.75
C ARG A 44 -6.50 -2.43 -7.59
N PRO A 45 -5.84 -3.61 -7.60
CA PRO A 45 -4.72 -3.88 -6.71
C PRO A 45 -3.60 -2.86 -6.92
N ILE A 46 -2.89 -2.50 -5.85
CA ILE A 46 -1.75 -1.56 -5.93
C ILE A 46 -0.46 -2.36 -6.00
N SER A 47 0.34 -2.14 -7.04
CA SER A 47 1.62 -2.82 -7.22
C SER A 47 2.60 -2.48 -6.10
N ILE A 48 3.37 -3.48 -5.69
CA ILE A 48 4.54 -3.26 -4.83
C ILE A 48 5.69 -2.78 -5.71
N ALA A 49 6.23 -1.60 -5.40
CA ALA A 49 7.33 -0.99 -6.12
C ALA A 49 8.69 -1.42 -5.55
N ASP A 50 8.79 -1.55 -4.23
CA ASP A 50 10.02 -1.97 -3.55
C ASP A 50 9.73 -2.64 -2.20
N ILE A 51 10.68 -3.43 -1.71
CA ILE A 51 10.61 -4.15 -0.43
C ILE A 51 11.95 -4.04 0.31
N ASP A 52 11.94 -3.31 1.43
CA ASP A 52 13.05 -3.31 2.37
C ASP A 52 12.82 -4.38 3.45
N ARG A 53 13.45 -5.54 3.27
CA ARG A 53 13.34 -6.67 4.21
C ARG A 53 14.02 -6.42 5.54
N ASN A 54 15.06 -5.59 5.58
CA ASN A 54 15.81 -5.33 6.80
C ASN A 54 14.99 -4.46 7.76
N ASN A 55 14.31 -3.46 7.20
CA ASN A 55 13.46 -2.54 7.96
C ASN A 55 11.98 -2.95 8.00
N GLY A 56 11.61 -4.04 7.33
CA GLY A 56 10.23 -4.53 7.29
C GLY A 56 9.27 -3.58 6.55
N MET A 57 9.76 -2.89 5.54
CA MET A 57 9.01 -1.88 4.79
C MET A 57 8.65 -2.36 3.38
N VAL A 58 7.50 -1.89 2.89
CA VAL A 58 6.98 -2.14 1.56
C VAL A 58 6.61 -0.79 0.95
N THR A 59 7.14 -0.50 -0.22
CA THR A 59 6.85 0.74 -0.95
C THR A 59 5.84 0.44 -2.05
N ILE A 60 4.83 1.30 -2.16
CA ILE A 60 3.81 1.26 -3.20
C ILE A 60 3.74 2.57 -3.94
N LEU A 61 3.36 2.48 -5.22
CA LEU A 61 3.06 3.63 -6.07
C LEU A 61 1.60 3.58 -6.50
N PHE A 62 0.91 4.70 -6.41
CA PHE A 62 -0.47 4.81 -6.88
C PHE A 62 -0.77 6.19 -7.42
N LYS A 63 -1.74 6.26 -8.33
CA LYS A 63 -2.27 7.52 -8.84
C LYS A 63 -3.56 7.89 -8.11
N GLN A 64 -3.72 9.15 -7.74
CA GLN A 64 -4.93 9.69 -7.14
C GLN A 64 -6.03 9.82 -8.19
N ILE A 65 -6.82 8.75 -8.37
CA ILE A 65 -7.95 8.69 -9.30
C ILE A 65 -9.21 8.33 -8.50
N GLY A 66 -9.90 9.37 -8.01
CA GLY A 66 -11.13 9.24 -7.24
C GLY A 66 -10.93 9.22 -5.72
N ASP A 67 -12.04 9.11 -5.00
CA ASP A 67 -12.09 9.38 -3.55
C ASP A 67 -11.28 8.39 -2.71
N GLY A 68 -11.26 7.11 -3.07
CA GLY A 68 -10.52 6.08 -2.33
C GLY A 68 -9.00 6.35 -2.33
N THR A 69 -8.43 6.65 -3.49
CA THR A 69 -7.00 6.99 -3.62
C THR A 69 -6.68 8.39 -3.11
N LYS A 70 -7.62 9.34 -3.21
CA LYS A 70 -7.46 10.68 -2.60
C LYS A 70 -7.39 10.58 -1.08
N ARG A 71 -8.22 9.73 -0.50
CA ARG A 71 -8.15 9.42 0.92
C ARG A 71 -6.84 8.74 1.27
N LEU A 72 -6.36 7.78 0.47
CA LEU A 72 -5.06 7.14 0.70
C LEU A 72 -3.88 8.14 0.66
N ALA A 73 -3.87 9.07 -0.29
CA ALA A 73 -2.86 10.12 -0.40
C ALA A 73 -2.84 11.07 0.81
N SER A 74 -3.97 11.22 1.51
CA SER A 74 -4.07 12.06 2.72
C SER A 74 -3.54 11.39 4.00
N PHE A 75 -3.07 10.13 3.94
CA PHE A 75 -2.58 9.43 5.13
C PHE A 75 -1.27 10.04 5.62
N GLN A 76 -1.13 10.11 6.94
CA GLN A 76 0.07 10.60 7.60
C GLN A 76 0.87 9.45 8.22
N PRO A 77 2.19 9.63 8.42
CA PRO A 77 3.00 8.70 9.18
C PRO A 77 2.36 8.34 10.53
N GLY A 78 2.37 7.06 10.87
CA GLY A 78 1.73 6.51 12.08
C GLY A 78 0.27 6.06 11.88
N MET A 79 -0.40 6.44 10.79
CA MET A 79 -1.74 5.94 10.48
C MET A 79 -1.73 4.45 10.11
N LYS A 80 -2.80 3.74 10.44
CA LYS A 80 -2.96 2.32 10.11
C LYS A 80 -3.82 2.15 8.86
N VAL A 81 -3.30 1.44 7.88
CA VAL A 81 -4.05 0.98 6.70
C VAL A 81 -4.36 -0.51 6.82
N LYS A 82 -5.59 -0.89 6.47
CA LYS A 82 -6.03 -2.28 6.41
C LYS A 82 -5.75 -2.83 5.02
N CYS A 83 -5.14 -4.02 4.94
CA CYS A 83 -5.12 -4.80 3.72
C CYS A 83 -6.20 -5.89 3.83
N HIS A 84 -7.04 -6.02 2.80
CA HIS A 84 -8.08 -7.05 2.79
C HIS A 84 -7.50 -8.39 2.31
N ARG A 85 -7.79 -9.46 3.07
CA ARG A 85 -7.39 -10.84 2.79
C ARG A 85 -8.61 -11.60 2.27
N SER A 86 -8.67 -11.89 0.98
CA SER A 86 -9.65 -12.83 0.46
C SER A 86 -9.04 -14.23 0.46
N GLY A 87 -9.41 -15.07 1.45
CA GLY A 87 -9.19 -16.52 1.38
C GLY A 87 -7.83 -17.06 1.86
N GLY A 88 -7.08 -16.37 2.71
CA GLY A 88 -5.89 -16.96 3.35
C GLY A 88 -4.54 -16.45 2.84
N GLU A 89 -4.48 -15.80 1.68
CA GLU A 89 -3.24 -15.28 1.13
C GLU A 89 -3.17 -13.75 1.28
N TRP A 90 -2.01 -13.28 1.74
CA TRP A 90 -1.71 -11.87 2.01
C TRP A 90 -1.61 -11.03 0.74
N ILE A 91 -1.46 -11.73 -0.38
CA ILE A 91 -1.13 -11.22 -1.69
C ILE A 91 -1.74 -12.20 -2.69
N ARG A 92 -2.70 -11.74 -3.52
CA ARG A 92 -3.14 -12.54 -4.66
C ARG A 92 -2.19 -12.28 -5.82
N ILE A 93 -1.54 -13.35 -6.26
CA ILE A 93 -0.80 -13.49 -7.51
C ILE A 93 -1.81 -13.50 -8.66
#